data_AF-A0A968S9W2-F1
#
_entry.id   AF-A0A968S9W2-F1
#
_cell.length_a   1.000
_cell.length_b   1.000
_cell.length_c   1.000
_cell.angle_alpha   90.00
_cell.angle_beta   90.00
_cell.angle_gamma   90.00
#
_symmetry.space_group_name_H-M   'P 1'
#
loop_
_entity.id
_entity.type
_entity.pdbx_description
1 polymer ?
#
loop_
_entity_poly.entity_id
_entity_poly.type
_entity_poly.pdbx_seq_one_letter_code
_entity_poly.pdbx_strand_id
1 'polypeptide(L)'
;MRKLDNLPTAWQQRLLEHDYRQSLLQSLAGELLYSKSVYRRLRNEPETATEEENKYFANAYSNLGWSEWSEPMRQNFLRWEGIASYQMNKQINTVLAQENVCSFSLDSLRSMMEPTYGDLVGAYFWVHGRWARAGRMMIDLELTQKILQMKEMGSSSQSIPNTPSTICPNANWVYEFIPNERSSIALAPLPEWAAGVDRLPLIYTIDLNLNRN
;
A
#
# COMPACT_ATOMS: atom_id res chain seq x y z
N MET A 1 3.14 -7.27 -14.53
CA MET A 1 3.89 -6.61 -15.62
C MET A 1 4.70 -7.67 -16.35
N ARG A 2 4.58 -7.81 -17.67
CA ARG A 2 5.56 -8.59 -18.46
C ARG A 2 6.91 -7.88 -18.30
N LYS A 3 7.95 -8.63 -17.93
CA LYS A 3 9.29 -8.07 -17.71
C LYS A 3 9.78 -7.50 -19.03
N LEU A 4 10.05 -6.20 -19.04
CA LEU A 4 10.49 -5.47 -20.23
C LEU A 4 11.92 -5.91 -20.53
N ASP A 5 12.15 -6.53 -21.67
CA ASP A 5 13.51 -6.86 -22.10
C ASP A 5 14.09 -5.62 -22.82
N ASN A 6 15.24 -5.14 -22.34
CA ASN A 6 16.02 -4.02 -22.93
C ASN A 6 15.49 -2.60 -22.66
N LEU A 7 15.20 -2.26 -21.40
CA LEU A 7 14.95 -0.86 -21.02
C LEU A 7 16.27 -0.05 -21.02
N PRO A 8 16.34 1.15 -21.61
CA PRO A 8 17.53 2.00 -21.47
C PRO A 8 17.82 2.31 -20.00
N THR A 9 19.10 2.35 -19.61
CA THR A 9 19.53 2.56 -18.22
C THR A 9 18.90 3.80 -17.57
N ALA A 10 18.72 4.89 -18.32
CA ALA A 10 18.05 6.10 -17.84
C ALA A 10 16.58 5.85 -17.42
N TRP A 11 15.88 4.92 -18.08
CA TRP A 11 14.52 4.52 -17.68
C TRP A 11 14.52 3.54 -16.51
N GLN A 12 15.57 2.73 -16.36
CA GLN A 12 15.71 1.84 -15.20
C GLN A 12 15.93 2.62 -13.91
N GLN A 13 16.68 3.71 -13.96
CA GLN A 13 16.88 4.62 -12.82
C GLN A 13 15.54 5.22 -12.37
N ARG A 14 14.70 5.65 -13.32
CA ARG A 14 13.36 6.21 -13.08
C ARG A 14 12.40 5.29 -12.34
N LEU A 15 12.60 3.97 -12.38
CA LEU A 15 11.72 3.02 -11.68
C LEU A 15 11.69 3.26 -10.16
N LEU A 16 12.79 3.77 -9.59
CA LEU A 16 12.94 4.01 -8.14
C LEU A 16 13.09 5.49 -7.77
N GLU A 17 13.09 6.40 -8.75
CA GLU A 17 13.20 7.85 -8.50
C GLU A 17 12.02 8.40 -7.69
N HIS A 18 10.88 7.72 -7.72
CA HIS A 18 9.66 8.19 -7.07
C HIS A 18 9.15 7.21 -6.02
N ASP A 19 8.94 7.70 -4.80
CA ASP A 19 8.31 6.91 -3.74
C ASP A 19 6.78 6.97 -3.85
N TYR A 20 6.21 5.97 -4.54
CA TYR A 20 4.76 5.87 -4.73
C TYR A 20 3.98 5.75 -3.40
N ARG A 21 4.62 5.37 -2.29
CA ARG A 21 3.98 5.36 -0.97
C ARG A 21 3.67 6.78 -0.53
N GLN A 22 4.63 7.70 -0.69
CA GLN A 22 4.47 9.11 -0.32
C GLN A 22 3.46 9.81 -1.22
N SER A 23 3.50 9.57 -2.52
CA SER A 23 2.53 10.14 -3.48
C SER A 23 1.12 9.65 -3.18
N LEU A 24 0.97 8.39 -2.77
CA LEU A 24 -0.31 7.88 -2.31
C LEU A 24 -0.73 8.55 -1.00
N LEU A 25 0.13 8.68 0.01
CA LEU A 25 -0.23 9.37 1.27
C LEU A 25 -0.68 10.83 1.02
N GLN A 26 -0.02 11.53 0.10
CA GLN A 26 -0.43 12.88 -0.31
C GLN A 26 -1.80 12.87 -0.99
N SER A 27 -2.06 11.91 -1.87
CA SER A 27 -3.35 11.75 -2.52
C SER A 27 -4.46 11.41 -1.51
N LEU A 28 -4.15 10.51 -0.56
CA LEU A 28 -5.06 10.13 0.52
C LEU A 28 -5.38 11.32 1.43
N ALA A 29 -4.42 12.20 1.70
CA ALA A 29 -4.66 13.44 2.43
C ALA A 29 -5.72 14.33 1.73
N GLY A 30 -5.71 14.36 0.39
CA GLY A 30 -6.75 15.00 -0.41
C GLY A 30 -8.09 14.27 -0.32
N GLU A 31 -8.10 12.93 -0.37
CA GLU A 31 -9.31 12.12 -0.19
C GLU A 31 -9.92 12.27 1.21
N LEU A 32 -9.18 12.72 2.23
CA LEU A 32 -9.78 13.05 3.54
C LEU A 32 -10.79 14.20 3.48
N LEU A 33 -10.73 15.02 2.43
CA LEU A 33 -11.76 16.03 2.17
C LEU A 33 -13.04 15.39 1.61
N TYR A 34 -12.93 14.27 0.92
CA TYR A 34 -14.08 13.52 0.43
C TYR A 34 -14.93 12.99 1.58
N SER A 35 -14.32 12.39 2.61
CA SER A 35 -15.08 11.92 3.78
C SER A 35 -15.79 13.07 4.50
N LYS A 36 -15.15 14.23 4.67
CA LYS A 36 -15.82 15.45 5.16
C LYS A 36 -17.01 15.87 4.29
N SER A 37 -16.87 15.75 2.96
CA SER A 37 -17.95 16.07 2.02
C SER A 37 -19.14 15.13 2.18
N VAL A 38 -18.90 13.84 2.49
CA VAL A 38 -19.93 12.83 2.75
C VAL A 38 -20.70 13.18 4.02
N TYR A 39 -20.00 13.42 5.15
CA TYR A 39 -20.67 13.81 6.39
C TYR A 39 -21.44 15.14 6.25
N ARG A 40 -20.89 16.11 5.49
CA ARG A 40 -21.58 17.37 5.20
C ARG A 40 -22.84 17.17 4.36
N ARG A 41 -22.78 16.30 3.35
CA ARG A 41 -23.95 15.97 2.50
C ARG A 41 -25.01 15.22 3.30
N LEU A 42 -24.66 14.18 4.05
CA LEU A 42 -25.59 13.48 4.95
C LEU A 42 -26.29 14.43 5.92
N ARG A 43 -25.57 15.46 6.37
CA ARG A 43 -26.09 16.46 7.29
C ARG A 43 -27.05 17.46 6.64
N ASN A 44 -26.78 17.88 5.41
CA ASN A 44 -27.52 18.97 4.78
C ASN A 44 -28.60 18.47 3.80
N GLU A 45 -28.38 17.31 3.18
CA GLU A 45 -29.16 16.73 2.10
C GLU A 45 -29.22 15.19 2.27
N PRO A 46 -29.83 14.68 3.35
CA PRO A 46 -29.81 13.25 3.67
C PRO A 46 -30.48 12.37 2.60
N GLU A 47 -31.53 12.88 1.95
CA GLU A 47 -32.31 12.15 0.94
C GLU A 47 -31.44 11.80 -0.27
N THR A 48 -30.68 12.75 -0.79
CA THR A 48 -29.77 12.54 -1.94
C THR A 48 -28.49 11.80 -1.55
N ALA A 49 -28.05 11.92 -0.29
CA ALA A 49 -26.84 11.27 0.20
C ALA A 49 -26.98 9.73 0.37
N THR A 50 -28.22 9.22 0.46
CA THR A 50 -28.51 7.78 0.62
C THR A 50 -28.57 7.02 -0.72
N GLU A 51 -28.74 7.71 -1.84
CA GLU A 51 -28.91 7.10 -3.15
C GLU A 51 -27.59 6.69 -3.83
N GLU A 52 -26.47 7.40 -3.57
CA GLU A 52 -25.34 7.36 -4.50
C GLU A 52 -24.23 6.33 -4.23
N GLU A 53 -23.84 5.94 -3.00
CA GLU A 53 -22.80 4.89 -2.83
C GLU A 53 -22.51 4.46 -1.38
N ASN A 54 -23.11 5.10 -0.37
CA ASN A 54 -22.77 4.86 1.05
C ASN A 54 -23.88 4.15 1.83
N LYS A 55 -24.50 3.12 1.25
CA LYS A 55 -25.59 2.35 1.91
C LYS A 55 -25.22 1.85 3.31
N TYR A 56 -23.97 1.47 3.58
CA TYR A 56 -23.57 1.00 4.91
C TYR A 56 -23.59 2.09 5.98
N PHE A 57 -23.01 3.27 5.69
CA PHE A 57 -23.00 4.40 6.62
C PHE A 57 -24.38 5.07 6.70
N ALA A 58 -25.07 5.20 5.57
CA ALA A 58 -26.42 5.72 5.49
C ALA A 58 -27.43 4.83 6.24
N ASN A 59 -27.28 3.50 6.22
CA ASN A 59 -28.15 2.58 6.94
C ASN A 59 -27.98 2.68 8.46
N ALA A 60 -26.74 2.73 8.96
CA ALA A 60 -26.49 2.93 10.39
C ALA A 60 -27.07 4.28 10.87
N TYR A 61 -26.99 5.30 10.02
CA TYR A 61 -27.52 6.62 10.26
C TYR A 61 -29.06 6.67 10.19
N SER A 62 -29.68 6.00 9.22
CA SER A 62 -31.13 5.95 9.07
C SER A 62 -31.83 5.18 10.20
N ASN A 63 -31.12 4.26 10.85
CA ASN A 63 -31.61 3.48 11.97
C ASN A 63 -31.72 4.26 13.30
N LEU A 64 -31.16 5.47 13.39
CA LEU A 64 -31.27 6.33 14.58
C LEU A 64 -32.68 6.96 14.77
N GLY A 65 -33.62 6.66 13.87
CA GLY A 65 -35.00 7.12 13.93
C GLY A 65 -35.15 8.58 13.48
N TRP A 66 -35.83 8.80 12.35
CA TRP A 66 -36.08 10.12 11.78
C TRP A 66 -37.26 10.79 12.47
N SER A 67 -36.97 11.65 13.43
CA SER A 67 -37.94 12.59 13.97
C SER A 67 -37.32 13.98 14.08
N GLU A 68 -38.17 15.00 14.13
CA GLU A 68 -37.74 16.40 14.33
C GLU A 68 -36.99 16.57 15.66
N TRP A 69 -37.37 15.82 16.70
CA TRP A 69 -36.76 15.96 18.03
C TRP A 69 -35.32 15.43 18.10
N SER A 70 -34.98 14.40 17.32
CA SER A 70 -33.63 13.82 17.30
C SER A 70 -32.72 14.44 16.23
N GLU A 71 -33.25 15.35 15.39
CA GLU A 71 -32.48 16.05 14.36
C GLU A 71 -31.26 16.79 14.92
N PRO A 72 -31.35 17.61 15.99
CA PRO A 72 -30.17 18.28 16.54
C PRO A 72 -29.10 17.31 17.07
N MET A 73 -29.53 16.16 17.62
CA MET A 73 -28.61 15.13 18.11
C MET A 73 -27.89 14.45 16.93
N ARG A 74 -28.60 14.11 15.87
CA ARG A 74 -28.03 13.54 14.64
C ARG A 74 -27.04 14.50 13.97
N GLN A 75 -27.39 15.78 13.88
CA GLN A 75 -26.55 16.84 13.31
C GLN A 75 -25.22 16.97 14.07
N ASN A 76 -25.30 16.97 15.40
CA ASN A 76 -24.12 17.01 16.25
C ASN A 76 -23.30 15.71 16.11
N PHE A 77 -23.94 14.55 16.14
CA PHE A 77 -23.28 13.26 15.95
C PHE A 77 -22.49 13.22 14.63
N LEU A 78 -23.10 13.56 13.49
CA LEU A 78 -22.40 13.62 12.20
C LEU A 78 -21.21 14.58 12.19
N ARG A 79 -21.34 15.72 12.89
CA ARG A 79 -20.25 16.68 13.02
C ARG A 79 -19.08 16.08 13.81
N TRP A 80 -19.36 15.44 14.93
CA TRP A 80 -18.35 14.76 15.75
C TRP A 80 -17.69 13.62 14.99
N GLU A 81 -18.47 12.78 14.32
CA GLU A 81 -17.99 11.68 13.46
C GLU A 81 -17.08 12.17 12.34
N GLY A 82 -17.47 13.25 11.65
CA GLY A 82 -16.65 13.84 10.60
C GLY A 82 -15.33 14.43 11.12
N ILE A 83 -15.34 15.03 12.32
CA ILE A 83 -14.11 15.53 12.98
C ILE A 83 -13.22 14.36 13.40
N ALA A 84 -13.78 13.37 14.09
CA ALA A 84 -13.07 12.20 14.59
C ALA A 84 -12.45 11.40 13.44
N SER A 85 -13.22 11.13 12.39
CA SER A 85 -12.75 10.44 11.19
C SER A 85 -11.60 11.19 10.50
N TYR A 86 -11.71 12.52 10.38
CA TYR A 86 -10.63 13.33 9.79
C TYR A 86 -9.36 13.28 10.64
N GLN A 87 -9.48 13.40 11.96
CA GLN A 87 -8.35 13.35 12.88
C GLN A 87 -7.68 11.97 12.87
N MET A 88 -8.48 10.90 12.89
CA MET A 88 -8.01 9.52 12.80
C MET A 88 -7.19 9.31 11.53
N ASN A 89 -7.76 9.64 10.37
CA ASN A 89 -7.08 9.47 9.09
C ASN A 89 -5.78 10.30 9.02
N LYS A 90 -5.79 11.53 9.55
CA LYS A 90 -4.58 12.35 9.64
C LYS A 90 -3.50 11.67 10.47
N GLN A 91 -3.86 11.10 11.62
CA GLN A 91 -2.94 10.37 12.49
C GLN A 91 -2.40 9.11 11.79
N ILE A 92 -3.27 8.32 11.15
CA ILE A 92 -2.85 7.12 10.42
C ILE A 92 -1.87 7.50 9.31
N ASN A 93 -2.14 8.55 8.52
CA ASN A 93 -1.21 8.98 7.48
C ASN A 93 0.15 9.41 8.04
N THR A 94 0.18 10.05 9.22
CA THR A 94 1.44 10.38 9.90
C THR A 94 2.20 9.13 10.33
N VAL A 95 1.51 8.12 10.89
CA VAL A 95 2.12 6.84 11.28
C VAL A 95 2.66 6.12 10.04
N LEU A 96 1.83 5.95 9.00
CA LEU A 96 2.22 5.30 7.75
C LEU A 96 3.38 5.99 7.03
N ALA A 97 3.57 7.30 7.22
CA ALA A 97 4.73 8.01 6.66
C ALA A 97 6.07 7.57 7.29
N GLN A 98 6.03 6.99 8.50
CA GLN A 98 7.19 6.51 9.26
C GLN A 98 7.33 4.98 9.21
N GLU A 99 6.28 4.28 8.81
CA GLU A 99 6.25 2.83 8.76
C GLU A 99 7.06 2.23 7.61
N ASN A 100 7.61 1.05 7.85
CA ASN A 100 8.29 0.26 6.84
C ASN A 100 7.32 -0.79 6.27
N VAL A 101 7.05 -0.73 4.97
CA VAL A 101 6.15 -1.69 4.31
C VAL A 101 6.57 -3.15 4.51
N CYS A 102 7.86 -3.43 4.69
CA CYS A 102 8.38 -4.79 4.79
C CYS A 102 8.14 -5.44 6.16
N SER A 103 7.88 -4.63 7.20
CA SER A 103 7.52 -5.06 8.56
C SER A 103 6.14 -4.54 8.99
N PHE A 104 5.39 -3.92 8.07
CA PHE A 104 4.10 -3.34 8.40
C PHE A 104 3.08 -4.42 8.73
N SER A 105 2.45 -4.26 9.90
CA SER A 105 1.35 -5.10 10.36
C SER A 105 0.07 -4.27 10.50
N LEU A 106 -0.98 -4.72 9.82
CA LEU A 106 -2.30 -4.11 9.96
C LEU A 106 -2.84 -4.24 11.38
N ASP A 107 -2.56 -5.36 12.05
CA ASP A 107 -2.98 -5.59 13.42
C ASP A 107 -2.27 -4.63 14.38
N SER A 108 -0.99 -4.34 14.15
CA SER A 108 -0.25 -3.35 14.94
C SER A 108 -0.87 -1.95 14.80
N LEU A 109 -1.16 -1.53 13.56
CA LEU A 109 -1.84 -0.26 13.31
C LEU A 109 -3.22 -0.22 13.97
N ARG A 110 -3.99 -1.31 13.89
CA ARG A 110 -5.29 -1.43 14.54
C ARG A 110 -5.17 -1.26 16.05
N SER A 111 -4.29 -2.02 16.70
CA SER A 111 -4.10 -1.96 18.15
C SER A 111 -3.69 -0.57 18.64
N MET A 112 -2.96 0.20 17.82
CA MET A 112 -2.61 1.59 18.13
C MET A 112 -3.83 2.52 18.10
N MET A 113 -4.75 2.32 17.16
CA MET A 113 -5.86 3.25 16.89
C MET A 113 -7.16 2.89 17.64
N GLU A 114 -7.40 1.60 17.91
CA GLU A 114 -8.63 1.08 18.52
C GLU A 114 -9.02 1.73 19.86
N PRO A 115 -8.10 2.04 20.79
CA PRO A 115 -8.46 2.70 22.05
C PRO A 115 -9.09 4.10 21.90
N THR A 116 -8.80 4.78 20.79
CA THR A 116 -9.25 6.17 20.55
C THR A 116 -10.44 6.23 19.59
N TYR A 117 -10.50 5.32 18.62
CA TYR A 117 -11.47 5.41 17.52
C TYR A 117 -12.39 4.20 17.37
N GLY A 118 -12.17 3.13 18.14
CA GLY A 118 -13.05 1.96 18.22
C GLY A 118 -13.45 1.40 16.86
N ASP A 119 -14.75 1.23 16.63
CA ASP A 119 -15.30 0.65 15.39
C ASP A 119 -15.05 1.48 14.13
N LEU A 120 -14.73 2.78 14.28
CA LEU A 120 -14.39 3.63 13.13
C LEU A 120 -13.11 3.15 12.44
N VAL A 121 -12.19 2.53 13.16
CA VAL A 121 -10.94 2.00 12.58
C VAL A 121 -11.27 0.99 11.47
N GLY A 122 -12.30 0.16 11.68
CA GLY A 122 -12.82 -0.84 10.74
C GLY A 122 -13.17 -0.30 9.36
N ALA A 123 -13.89 0.83 9.33
CA ALA A 123 -14.44 1.42 8.11
C ALA A 123 -13.37 2.02 7.18
N TYR A 124 -12.20 2.37 7.71
CA TYR A 124 -11.17 3.11 6.96
C TYR A 124 -9.96 2.25 6.54
N PHE A 125 -9.91 0.97 6.95
CA PHE A 125 -8.81 0.06 6.60
C PHE A 125 -8.61 -0.17 5.10
N TRP A 126 -9.66 -0.04 4.28
CA TRP A 126 -9.55 -0.22 2.83
C TRP A 126 -8.61 0.79 2.18
N VAL A 127 -8.60 2.03 2.69
CA VAL A 127 -7.74 3.12 2.19
C VAL A 127 -6.28 2.86 2.54
N HIS A 128 -6.00 2.33 3.73
CA HIS A 128 -4.64 2.03 4.20
C HIS A 128 -4.06 0.74 3.58
N GLY A 129 -4.91 -0.23 3.23
CA GLY A 129 -4.50 -1.37 2.40
C GLY A 129 -3.88 -0.94 1.06
N ARG A 130 -4.26 0.22 0.52
CA ARG A 130 -3.65 0.80 -0.68
C ARG A 130 -2.22 1.26 -0.44
N TRP A 131 -1.90 1.80 0.74
CA TRP A 131 -0.54 2.19 1.12
C TRP A 131 0.39 0.98 1.16
N ALA A 132 -0.03 -0.09 1.84
CA ALA A 132 0.73 -1.33 1.86
C ALA A 132 0.95 -1.86 0.44
N ARG A 133 -0.10 -1.84 -0.40
CA ARG A 133 -0.01 -2.24 -1.81
C ARG A 133 0.99 -1.39 -2.60
N ALA A 134 1.00 -0.06 -2.43
CA ALA A 134 1.95 0.82 -3.09
C ALA A 134 3.39 0.50 -2.69
N GLY A 135 3.65 0.24 -1.41
CA GLY A 135 4.98 -0.18 -0.97
C GLY A 135 5.38 -1.56 -1.49
N ARG A 136 4.44 -2.52 -1.63
CA ARG A 136 4.72 -3.80 -2.29
C ARG A 136 5.10 -3.61 -3.76
N MET A 137 4.44 -2.70 -4.47
CA MET A 137 4.82 -2.34 -5.84
C MET A 137 6.22 -1.73 -5.91
N MET A 138 6.64 -0.93 -4.92
CA MET A 138 8.02 -0.42 -4.86
C MET A 138 9.05 -1.55 -4.80
N ILE A 139 8.78 -2.61 -4.04
CA ILE A 139 9.65 -3.79 -3.97
C ILE A 139 9.71 -4.52 -5.32
N ASP A 140 8.57 -4.66 -6.00
CA ASP A 140 8.52 -5.26 -7.34
C ASP A 140 9.30 -4.44 -8.38
N LEU A 141 9.25 -3.11 -8.28
CA LEU A 141 10.01 -2.20 -9.14
C LEU A 141 11.51 -2.31 -8.87
N GLU A 142 11.90 -2.42 -7.60
CA GLU A 142 13.29 -2.64 -7.21
C GLU A 142 13.80 -3.97 -7.77
N LEU A 143 13.05 -5.07 -7.59
CA LEU A 143 13.41 -6.35 -8.21
C LEU A 143 13.54 -6.21 -9.73
N THR A 144 12.60 -5.53 -10.38
CA THR A 144 12.63 -5.34 -11.83
C THR A 144 13.92 -4.65 -12.26
N GLN A 145 14.32 -3.60 -11.56
CA GLN A 145 15.60 -2.92 -11.82
C GLN A 145 16.79 -3.87 -11.65
N LYS A 146 16.83 -4.67 -10.58
CA LYS A 146 17.91 -5.64 -10.36
C LYS A 146 17.97 -6.73 -11.43
N ILE A 147 16.82 -7.22 -11.90
CA ILE A 147 16.75 -8.19 -13.01
C ILE A 147 17.32 -7.59 -14.30
N LEU A 148 17.02 -6.32 -14.59
CA LEU A 148 17.55 -5.64 -15.77
C LEU A 148 19.07 -5.50 -15.68
N GLN A 149 19.60 -5.12 -14.50
CA GLN A 149 21.04 -5.08 -14.24
C GLN A 149 21.70 -6.45 -14.45
N MET A 150 21.10 -7.53 -13.91
CA MET A 150 21.60 -8.89 -14.15
C MET A 150 21.65 -9.26 -15.63
N LYS A 151 20.61 -8.90 -16.39
CA LYS A 151 20.53 -9.20 -17.83
C LYS A 151 21.57 -8.41 -18.63
N GLU A 152 21.78 -7.13 -18.31
CA GLU A 152 22.81 -6.31 -18.94
C GLU A 152 24.22 -6.87 -18.72
N MET A 153 24.49 -7.44 -17.55
CA MET A 153 25.79 -8.04 -17.23
C MET A 153 26.03 -9.41 -17.89
N GLY A 154 25.00 -10.06 -18.44
CA GLY A 154 25.13 -11.32 -19.17
C GLY A 154 25.91 -12.40 -18.39
N SER A 155 26.89 -13.02 -19.04
CA SER A 155 27.77 -14.06 -18.45
C SER A 155 28.66 -13.56 -17.31
N SER A 156 28.78 -12.24 -17.11
CA SER A 156 29.49 -11.64 -15.97
C SER A 156 28.63 -11.55 -14.71
N SER A 157 27.42 -12.12 -14.69
CA SER A 157 26.54 -12.12 -13.52
C SER A 157 27.13 -12.77 -12.26
N GLN A 158 28.21 -13.55 -12.38
CA GLN A 158 28.95 -14.12 -11.25
C GLN A 158 29.57 -13.08 -10.31
N SER A 159 29.77 -11.84 -10.77
CA SER A 159 30.41 -10.78 -9.99
C SER A 159 29.42 -9.79 -9.35
N ILE A 160 28.10 -10.03 -9.47
CA ILE A 160 27.10 -9.11 -8.91
C ILE A 160 27.11 -9.24 -7.39
N PRO A 161 27.51 -8.19 -6.65
CA PRO A 161 27.49 -8.25 -5.20
C PRO A 161 26.05 -8.25 -4.70
N ASN A 162 25.84 -8.89 -3.55
CA ASN A 162 24.60 -8.68 -2.80
C ASN A 162 24.48 -7.18 -2.48
N THR A 163 23.29 -6.63 -2.71
CA THR A 163 23.05 -5.19 -2.50
C THR A 163 21.92 -4.98 -1.51
N PRO A 164 22.01 -3.99 -0.62
CA PRO A 164 20.91 -3.66 0.28
C PRO A 164 19.68 -3.24 -0.51
N SER A 165 18.49 -3.58 0.00
CA SER A 165 17.23 -3.06 -0.52
C SER A 165 17.04 -1.63 -0.02
N THR A 166 16.71 -0.74 -0.95
CA THR A 166 16.34 0.65 -0.67
C THR A 166 14.94 0.76 -0.10
N ILE A 167 14.07 -0.23 -0.35
CA ILE A 167 12.68 -0.26 0.11
C ILE A 167 12.54 -1.01 1.45
N CYS A 168 13.35 -2.05 1.66
CA CYS A 168 13.42 -2.85 2.87
C CYS A 168 14.81 -2.70 3.54
N PRO A 169 15.02 -1.73 4.45
CA PRO A 169 16.32 -1.41 5.04
C PRO A 169 17.06 -2.57 5.72
N ASN A 170 16.33 -3.59 6.18
CA ASN A 170 16.88 -4.75 6.89
C ASN A 170 17.03 -5.98 5.98
N ALA A 171 16.90 -5.80 4.66
CA ALA A 171 16.97 -6.89 3.69
C ALA A 171 17.97 -6.57 2.57
N ASN A 172 18.52 -7.63 1.99
CA ASN A 172 19.45 -7.59 0.88
C ASN A 172 18.86 -8.34 -0.31
N TRP A 173 19.15 -7.84 -1.51
CA TRP A 173 19.04 -8.61 -2.73
C TRP A 173 20.22 -9.56 -2.81
N VAL A 174 19.92 -10.85 -2.69
CA VAL A 174 20.87 -11.95 -2.74
C VAL A 174 20.85 -12.54 -4.15
N TYR A 175 22.04 -12.59 -4.75
CA TYR A 175 22.24 -13.18 -6.07
C TYR A 175 22.85 -14.56 -5.92
N GLU A 176 22.26 -15.55 -6.59
CA GLU A 176 22.83 -16.89 -6.66
C GLU A 176 23.05 -17.24 -8.13
N PHE A 177 24.25 -17.75 -8.43
CA PHE A 177 24.60 -18.18 -9.77
C PHE A 177 25.18 -19.59 -9.72
N ILE A 178 24.48 -20.52 -10.36
CA ILE A 178 24.95 -21.88 -10.58
C ILE A 178 25.34 -21.98 -12.07
N PRO A 179 26.63 -22.15 -12.39
CA PRO A 179 27.11 -22.18 -13.78
C PRO A 179 26.34 -23.17 -14.63
N ASN A 180 25.91 -22.74 -15.82
CA ASN A 180 25.16 -23.54 -16.80
C ASN A 180 23.81 -24.10 -16.33
N GLU A 181 23.35 -23.78 -15.13
CA GLU A 181 22.08 -24.28 -14.61
C GLU A 181 21.11 -23.14 -14.42
N ARG A 182 21.45 -22.22 -13.51
CA ARG A 182 20.47 -21.31 -12.95
C ARG A 182 21.13 -20.02 -12.49
N SER A 183 20.49 -18.89 -12.78
CA SER A 183 20.74 -17.65 -12.05
C SER A 183 19.47 -17.24 -11.30
N SER A 184 19.62 -16.79 -10.06
CA SER A 184 18.51 -16.34 -9.24
C SER A 184 18.84 -15.03 -8.54
N ILE A 185 17.78 -14.30 -8.22
CA ILE A 185 17.85 -13.15 -7.32
C ILE A 185 16.65 -13.22 -6.39
N ALA A 186 16.90 -13.00 -5.10
CA ALA A 186 15.87 -13.02 -4.07
C ALA A 186 16.08 -11.91 -3.04
N LEU A 187 14.99 -11.41 -2.46
CA LEU A 187 15.07 -10.55 -1.29
C LEU A 187 15.20 -11.40 -0.02
N ALA A 188 16.21 -11.14 0.81
CA ALA A 188 16.47 -11.87 2.06
C ALA A 188 16.80 -10.93 3.24
N PRO A 189 16.16 -11.09 4.42
CA PRO A 189 15.01 -11.96 4.66
C PRO A 189 13.77 -11.51 3.89
N LEU A 190 12.83 -12.43 3.70
CA LEU A 190 11.54 -12.09 3.10
C LEU A 190 10.70 -11.23 4.07
N PRO A 191 9.91 -10.26 3.57
CA PRO A 191 8.95 -9.52 4.39
C PRO A 191 7.94 -10.44 5.09
N GLU A 192 7.48 -10.07 6.28
CA GLU A 192 6.58 -10.91 7.09
C GLU A 192 5.27 -11.26 6.36
N TRP A 193 4.71 -10.28 5.64
CA TRP A 193 3.47 -10.46 4.87
C TRP A 193 3.67 -11.31 3.61
N ALA A 194 4.90 -11.66 3.22
CA ALA A 194 5.14 -12.48 2.03
C ALA A 194 4.65 -13.93 2.20
N ALA A 195 4.60 -14.44 3.44
CA ALA A 195 4.15 -15.81 3.73
C ALA A 195 2.68 -16.06 3.36
N GLY A 196 1.86 -15.00 3.28
CA GLY A 196 0.42 -15.08 2.99
C GLY A 196 0.02 -14.71 1.56
N VAL A 197 0.97 -14.56 0.63
CA VAL A 197 0.68 -14.09 -0.74
C VAL A 197 1.24 -15.07 -1.77
N ASP A 198 0.34 -15.76 -2.48
CA ASP A 198 0.68 -16.79 -3.49
C ASP A 198 1.52 -16.30 -4.67
N ARG A 199 1.56 -14.98 -4.91
CA ARG A 199 2.27 -14.37 -6.05
C ARG A 199 2.86 -13.03 -5.70
N LEU A 200 4.06 -13.05 -5.14
CA LEU A 200 4.98 -11.94 -5.25
C LEU A 200 6.24 -12.50 -5.89
N PRO A 201 6.72 -11.95 -7.01
CA PRO A 201 8.05 -12.27 -7.44
C PRO A 201 8.99 -11.54 -6.47
N LEU A 202 9.21 -12.06 -5.26
CA LEU A 202 10.34 -11.68 -4.41
C LEU A 202 11.57 -12.50 -4.77
N ILE A 203 11.37 -13.50 -5.63
CA ILE A 203 12.37 -14.39 -6.18
C ILE A 203 12.19 -14.37 -7.69
N TYR A 204 13.31 -14.25 -8.40
CA TYR A 204 13.37 -14.48 -9.82
C TYR A 204 14.43 -15.52 -10.14
N THR A 205 14.17 -16.32 -11.16
CA THR A 205 15.03 -17.40 -11.59
C THR A 205 15.05 -17.44 -13.11
N ILE A 206 16.25 -17.59 -13.68
CA ILE A 206 16.48 -17.89 -15.09
C ILE A 206 17.14 -19.25 -15.16
N ASP A 207 16.54 -20.17 -15.92
CA ASP A 207 17.19 -21.41 -16.30
C ASP A 207 18.07 -21.17 -17.54
N LEU A 208 19.37 -21.36 -17.37
CA LEU A 208 20.35 -21.07 -18.42
C LEU A 208 20.39 -22.16 -19.50
N ASN A 209 19.79 -23.33 -19.23
CA ASN A 209 19.71 -24.46 -20.16
C ASN A 209 18.66 -24.32 -21.27
N LEU A 210 17.72 -23.37 -21.17
CA LEU A 210 16.62 -23.20 -22.12
C LEU A 210 16.92 -22.26 -23.30
N ASN A 211 18.04 -21.54 -23.29
CA ASN A 211 18.42 -20.59 -24.35
C ASN A 211 19.35 -21.21 -25.43
N ARG A 212 19.37 -22.55 -25.59
CA ARG A 212 20.24 -23.26 -26.54
C ARG A 212 19.56 -23.83 -27.81
N ASN A 213 18.31 -23.45 -28.09
CA ASN A 213 17.61 -23.83 -29.32
C ASN A 213 17.31 -22.61 -30.20
#